data_AF-A0A820NUJ7-F1
#
_entry.id   AF-A0A820NUJ7-F1
#
_cell.length_a   1.000
_cell.length_b   1.000
_cell.length_c   1.000
_cell.angle_alpha   90.00
_cell.angle_beta   90.00
_cell.angle_gamma   90.00
#
_symmetry.space_group_name_H-M   'P 1'
#
loop_
_entity.id
_entity.type
_entity.pdbx_description
1 polymer ?
#
loop_
_entity_poly.entity_id
_entity_poly.type
_entity_poly.pdbx_seq_one_letter_code
_entity_poly.pdbx_strand_id
1 'polypeptide(L)'
;QATLLAIVILSIPQLELLDIANILEWVFLLLFPNYCLGQGLNDIYQNSFLVQLCEPLVPLCPFLPNPCCKDTCGTNCVSWTTNYLSWEKPGIGRFLVFMILQSVVSFAILLLIDYRILPKM
;
A
#
# COMPACT_ATOMS: atom_id res chain seq x y z
N GLN A 1 -15.90 -5.97 1.14
CA GLN A 1 -16.06 -5.48 -0.24
C GLN A 1 -16.41 -3.99 -0.28
N ALA A 2 -17.34 -3.49 0.55
CA ALA A 2 -17.71 -2.07 0.61
C ALA A 2 -16.57 -1.10 0.99
N THR A 3 -15.63 -1.52 1.87
CA THR A 3 -14.51 -0.67 2.31
C THR A 3 -13.48 -0.41 1.22
N LEU A 4 -13.17 -1.40 0.38
CA LEU A 4 -12.27 -1.23 -0.78
C LEU A 4 -12.83 -0.23 -1.79
N LEU A 5 -14.14 -0.30 -2.07
CA LEU A 5 -14.80 0.62 -2.99
C LEU A 5 -14.80 2.05 -2.45
N ALA A 6 -15.03 2.24 -1.15
CA ALA A 6 -14.97 3.56 -0.51
C ALA A 6 -13.58 4.21 -0.67
N ILE A 7 -12.50 3.43 -0.57
CA ILE A 7 -11.13 3.94 -0.66
C ILE A 7 -10.75 4.29 -2.08
N VAL A 8 -11.14 3.45 -3.05
CA VAL A 8 -10.91 3.74 -4.47
C VAL A 8 -11.62 5.04 -4.89
N ILE A 9 -12.81 5.30 -4.34
CA ILE A 9 -13.55 6.56 -4.58
C ILE A 9 -12.87 7.76 -3.91
N LEU A 10 -12.35 7.59 -2.69
CA LEU A 10 -11.70 8.68 -1.94
C LEU A 10 -10.26 8.98 -2.40
N SER A 11 -9.61 8.05 -3.09
CA SER A 11 -8.25 8.23 -3.63
C SER A 11 -8.23 8.93 -5.00
N ILE A 12 -9.38 9.43 -5.48
CA ILE A 12 -9.46 10.18 -6.73
C ILE A 12 -8.75 11.54 -6.55
N PRO A 13 -7.71 11.85 -7.34
CA PRO A 13 -6.83 13.01 -7.13
C PRO A 13 -7.48 14.36 -7.44
N GLN A 14 -8.75 14.40 -7.85
CA GLN A 14 -9.50 15.61 -8.19
C GLN A 14 -10.05 16.36 -6.96
N LEU A 15 -9.85 15.85 -5.75
CA LEU A 15 -10.54 16.31 -4.54
C LEU A 15 -9.68 17.14 -3.56
N GLU A 16 -8.42 17.47 -3.89
CA GLU A 16 -7.49 18.21 -3.00
C GLU A 16 -7.38 17.63 -1.57
N LEU A 17 -7.50 16.29 -1.44
CA LEU A 17 -7.64 15.60 -0.15
C LEU A 17 -6.52 14.61 0.14
N LEU A 18 -5.31 14.87 -0.37
CA LEU A 18 -4.16 13.96 -0.26
C LEU A 18 -3.81 13.64 1.20
N ASP A 19 -3.94 14.62 2.10
CA ASP A 19 -3.68 14.44 3.53
C ASP A 19 -4.72 13.56 4.21
N ILE A 20 -6.00 13.76 3.85
CA ILE A 20 -7.10 12.93 4.36
C ILE A 20 -6.97 11.50 3.82
N ALA A 21 -6.60 11.34 2.54
CA ALA A 21 -6.33 10.03 1.95
C ALA A 21 -5.20 9.28 2.67
N ASN A 22 -4.12 9.98 3.05
CA ASN A 22 -3.01 9.37 3.79
C ASN A 22 -3.43 8.93 5.20
N ILE A 23 -4.14 9.80 5.95
CA ILE A 23 -4.65 9.44 7.28
C ILE A 23 -5.61 8.25 7.19
N LEU A 24 -6.50 8.27 6.20
CA LEU A 24 -7.50 7.23 6.01
C LEU A 24 -6.86 5.90 5.60
N GLU A 25 -5.81 5.91 4.78
CA GLU A 25 -5.02 4.75 4.44
C GLU A 25 -4.40 4.11 5.68
N TRP A 26 -3.81 4.90 6.59
CA TRP A 26 -3.26 4.40 7.86
C TRP A 26 -4.34 3.78 8.76
N VAL A 27 -5.49 4.45 8.90
CA VAL A 27 -6.62 3.93 9.70
C VAL A 27 -7.14 2.62 9.11
N PHE A 28 -7.26 2.54 7.79
CA PHE A 28 -7.75 1.33 7.13
C PHE A 28 -6.75 0.19 7.10
N LEU A 29 -5.45 0.49 7.02
CA LEU A 29 -4.37 -0.48 7.22
C LEU A 29 -4.46 -1.15 8.58
N LEU A 30 -4.77 -0.37 9.63
CA LEU A 30 -4.82 -0.85 11.00
C LEU A 30 -6.11 -1.61 11.34
N LEU A 31 -7.25 -1.18 10.79
CA LEU A 31 -8.57 -1.73 11.15
C LEU A 31 -9.07 -2.82 10.20
N PHE A 32 -8.71 -2.78 8.91
CA PHE A 32 -9.35 -3.63 7.89
C PHE A 32 -8.34 -4.53 7.15
N PRO A 33 -8.31 -5.85 7.43
CA PRO A 33 -7.33 -6.76 6.83
C PRO A 33 -7.55 -6.90 5.33
N ASN A 34 -8.82 -6.82 4.90
CA ASN A 34 -9.21 -6.88 3.49
C ASN A 34 -8.68 -5.70 2.67
N TYR A 35 -8.58 -4.52 3.28
CA TYR A 35 -7.97 -3.37 2.61
C TYR A 35 -6.47 -3.58 2.45
N CYS A 36 -5.79 -3.96 3.55
CA CYS A 36 -4.36 -4.23 3.55
C CYS A 36 -3.95 -5.25 2.48
N LEU A 37 -4.73 -6.34 2.34
CA LEU A 37 -4.52 -7.35 1.30
C LEU A 37 -4.75 -6.79 -0.11
N GLY A 38 -5.90 -6.13 -0.34
CA GLY A 38 -6.26 -5.63 -1.67
C GLY A 38 -5.31 -4.54 -2.17
N GLN A 39 -4.96 -3.60 -1.29
CA GLN A 39 -4.02 -2.52 -1.62
C GLN A 39 -2.59 -3.06 -1.80
N GLY A 40 -2.14 -3.97 -0.92
CA GLY A 40 -0.81 -4.57 -1.07
C GLY A 40 -0.63 -5.35 -2.38
N LEU A 41 -1.67 -6.07 -2.82
CA LEU A 41 -1.66 -6.75 -4.13
C LEU A 41 -1.64 -5.75 -5.29
N ASN A 42 -2.39 -4.65 -5.19
CA ASN A 42 -2.39 -3.60 -6.21
C ASN A 42 -1.01 -2.94 -6.33
N ASP A 43 -0.40 -2.55 -5.20
CA ASP A 43 0.90 -1.90 -5.15
C ASP A 43 2.02 -2.80 -5.73
N ILE A 44 2.02 -4.11 -5.41
CA ILE A 44 2.93 -5.10 -6.05
C ILE A 44 2.72 -5.16 -7.56
N TYR A 45 1.47 -5.24 -8.00
CA TYR A 45 1.15 -5.37 -9.42
C TYR A 45 1.62 -4.15 -10.20
N GLN A 46 1.29 -2.95 -9.71
CA GLN A 46 1.74 -1.69 -10.32
C GLN A 46 3.27 -1.57 -10.29
N ASN A 47 3.92 -1.86 -9.17
CA ASN A 47 5.38 -1.76 -9.08
C ASN A 47 6.10 -2.76 -9.99
N SER A 48 5.62 -4.01 -10.09
CA SER A 48 6.23 -5.01 -10.98
C SER A 48 6.06 -4.66 -12.46
N PHE A 49 4.90 -4.13 -12.84
CA PHE A 49 4.67 -3.58 -14.18
C PHE A 49 5.62 -2.40 -14.47
N LEU A 50 5.76 -1.49 -13.52
CA LEU A 50 6.65 -0.32 -13.66
C LEU A 50 8.12 -0.71 -13.71
N VAL A 51 8.57 -1.70 -12.93
CA VAL A 51 9.94 -2.21 -13.03
C VAL A 51 10.22 -2.73 -14.44
N GLN A 52 9.33 -3.57 -14.98
CA GLN A 52 9.51 -4.13 -16.34
C GLN A 52 9.53 -3.05 -17.43
N LEU A 53 8.75 -1.99 -17.26
CA LEU A 53 8.70 -0.88 -18.21
C LEU A 53 9.89 0.08 -18.04
N CYS A 54 10.20 0.46 -16.80
CA CYS A 54 11.13 1.55 -16.50
C CYS A 54 12.59 1.11 -16.46
N GLU A 55 12.89 -0.11 -16.00
CA GLU A 55 14.26 -0.65 -15.91
C GLU A 55 15.04 -0.55 -17.24
N PRO A 56 14.49 -0.91 -18.42
CA PRO A 56 15.18 -0.73 -19.70
C PRO A 56 15.28 0.74 -20.15
N LEU A 57 14.45 1.64 -19.62
CA LEU A 57 14.43 3.06 -19.98
C LEU A 57 15.38 3.92 -19.12
N VAL A 58 15.81 3.44 -17.96
CA VAL A 58 16.79 4.12 -17.08
C VAL A 58 18.05 4.59 -17.81
N PRO A 59 18.74 3.79 -18.64
CA PRO A 59 19.95 4.26 -19.32
C PRO A 59 19.71 5.39 -20.32
N LEU A 60 18.47 5.59 -20.77
CA LEU A 60 18.11 6.70 -21.66
C LEU A 60 17.76 7.99 -20.90
N CYS A 61 17.60 7.94 -19.58
CA CYS A 61 17.27 9.10 -18.75
C CYS A 61 18.19 10.33 -18.91
N PRO A 62 19.51 10.18 -19.14
CA PRO A 62 20.38 11.33 -19.39
C PRO A 62 20.11 12.04 -20.72
N PHE A 63 19.51 11.35 -21.69
CA PHE A 63 19.31 11.84 -23.05
C PHE A 63 17.85 12.21 -23.34
N LEU A 64 16.90 11.51 -22.73
CA LEU A 64 15.48 11.71 -22.91
C LEU A 64 14.76 11.62 -21.56
N PRO A 65 14.39 12.77 -20.94
CA PRO A 65 13.66 12.75 -19.68
C PRO A 65 12.30 12.10 -19.89
N ASN A 66 12.01 11.07 -19.10
CA ASN A 66 10.76 10.31 -19.13
C ASN A 66 10.22 10.13 -17.70
N PRO A 67 8.95 9.72 -17.54
CA PRO A 67 8.32 9.56 -16.22
C PRO A 67 8.99 8.51 -15.31
N CYS A 68 9.80 7.61 -15.89
CA CYS A 68 10.55 6.58 -15.17
C CYS A 68 11.86 7.10 -14.55
N CYS A 69 12.32 8.29 -14.96
CA CYS A 69 13.56 8.89 -14.47
C CYS A 69 13.33 9.57 -13.12
N LYS A 70 13.67 8.88 -12.02
CA LYS A 70 13.39 9.31 -10.65
C LYS A 70 13.85 10.74 -10.33
N ASP A 71 14.98 11.18 -10.90
CA ASP A 71 15.61 12.46 -10.58
C ASP A 71 15.35 13.57 -11.63
N THR A 72 14.87 13.22 -12.83
CA THR A 72 14.83 14.14 -13.99
C THR A 72 13.44 14.27 -14.63
N CYS A 73 12.40 13.67 -14.04
CA CYS A 73 11.11 13.55 -14.73
C CYS A 73 10.24 14.83 -14.77
N GLY A 74 10.55 15.88 -14.00
CA GLY A 74 9.69 17.05 -13.86
C GLY A 74 8.55 16.83 -12.87
N THR A 75 7.30 17.17 -13.25
CA THR A 75 6.15 17.19 -12.32
C THR A 75 5.39 15.85 -12.21
N ASN A 76 5.57 14.91 -13.14
CA ASN A 76 4.78 13.67 -13.21
C ASN A 76 5.64 12.42 -13.02
N CYS A 77 6.29 12.29 -11.86
CA CYS A 77 7.25 11.21 -11.63
C CYS A 77 6.59 9.96 -11.10
N VAL A 78 6.92 8.86 -11.73
CA VAL A 78 6.48 7.55 -11.31
C VAL A 78 7.52 6.97 -10.37
N SER A 79 7.12 6.71 -9.13
CA SER A 79 7.95 6.02 -8.16
C SER A 79 7.86 4.51 -8.38
N TRP A 80 9.01 3.87 -8.58
CA TRP A 80 9.14 2.42 -8.68
C TRP A 80 10.38 1.99 -7.90
N THR A 81 10.40 0.75 -7.43
CA THR A 81 11.51 0.20 -6.66
C THR A 81 11.71 -1.28 -6.96
N THR A 82 12.95 -1.71 -7.08
CA THR A 82 13.30 -3.15 -7.16
C THR A 82 13.21 -3.82 -5.78
N ASN A 83 13.21 -3.03 -4.70
CA ASN A 83 13.06 -3.51 -3.34
C ASN A 83 11.59 -3.61 -2.93
N TYR A 84 10.93 -4.70 -3.32
CA TYR A 84 9.50 -4.94 -3.04
C TYR A 84 9.14 -4.89 -1.55
N LEU A 85 10.06 -5.28 -0.67
CA LEU A 85 9.89 -5.26 0.80
C LEU A 85 10.14 -3.89 1.44
N SER A 86 10.34 -2.83 0.65
CA SER A 86 10.49 -1.48 1.19
C SER A 86 9.29 -1.07 2.05
N TRP A 87 9.56 -0.30 3.10
CA TRP A 87 8.53 0.25 3.99
C TRP A 87 7.78 1.41 3.33
N GLU A 88 8.49 2.23 2.56
CA GLU A 88 7.92 3.36 1.84
C GLU A 88 7.28 2.92 0.52
N LYS A 89 6.19 3.61 0.12
CA LYS A 89 5.55 3.42 -1.18
C LYS A 89 6.59 3.54 -2.31
N PRO A 90 6.58 2.65 -3.32
CA PRO A 90 5.57 1.62 -3.64
C PRO A 90 5.85 0.22 -3.02
N GLY A 91 6.66 0.14 -1.97
CA GLY A 91 6.94 -1.11 -1.27
C GLY A 91 5.77 -1.63 -0.44
N ILE A 92 5.75 -2.95 -0.23
CA ILE A 92 4.68 -3.63 0.51
C ILE A 92 5.02 -3.98 1.96
N GLY A 93 6.21 -3.61 2.44
CA GLY A 93 6.70 -4.00 3.78
C GLY A 93 5.74 -3.61 4.90
N ARG A 94 5.17 -2.40 4.82
CA ARG A 94 4.15 -1.92 5.76
C ARG A 94 2.91 -2.83 5.79
N PHE A 95 2.36 -3.19 4.63
CA PHE A 95 1.17 -4.04 4.55
C PHE A 95 1.43 -5.42 5.17
N LEU A 96 2.59 -6.02 4.91
CA LEU A 96 2.96 -7.32 5.49
C LEU A 96 3.01 -7.26 7.03
N VAL A 97 3.66 -6.24 7.59
CA VAL A 97 3.77 -6.08 9.05
C VAL A 97 2.39 -5.87 9.69
N PHE A 98 1.53 -5.04 9.08
CA PHE A 98 0.18 -4.82 9.59
C PHE A 98 -0.71 -6.07 9.49
N MET A 99 -0.59 -6.88 8.43
CA MET A 99 -1.33 -8.16 8.36
C MET A 99 -0.89 -9.15 9.44
N ILE A 100 0.42 -9.25 9.71
CA ILE A 100 0.94 -10.11 10.79
C ILE A 100 0.44 -9.62 12.14
N LEU A 101 0.56 -8.30 12.41
CA LEU A 101 0.09 -7.70 13.65
C LEU A 101 -1.39 -7.97 13.86
N GLN A 102 -2.21 -7.77 12.84
CA GLN A 102 -3.65 -8.02 12.92
C GLN A 102 -3.96 -9.50 13.17
N SER A 103 -3.26 -10.42 12.51
CA SER A 103 -3.41 -11.86 12.74
C SER A 103 -3.08 -12.23 14.20
N VAL A 104 -1.99 -11.70 14.75
CA VAL A 104 -1.60 -11.91 16.15
C VAL A 104 -2.65 -11.37 17.11
N VAL A 105 -3.16 -10.15 16.88
CA VAL A 105 -4.19 -9.53 17.72
C VAL A 105 -5.48 -10.34 17.68
N SER A 106 -5.96 -10.71 16.49
CA SER A 106 -7.18 -11.53 16.35
C SER A 106 -7.02 -12.91 17.00
N PHE A 107 -5.86 -13.55 16.85
CA PHE A 107 -5.57 -14.83 17.49
C PHE A 107 -5.51 -14.71 19.03
N ALA A 108 -4.91 -13.65 19.55
CA ALA A 108 -4.88 -13.38 20.99
C ALA A 108 -6.29 -13.16 21.57
N ILE A 109 -7.15 -12.43 20.86
CA ILE A 109 -8.56 -12.24 21.25
C ILE A 109 -9.30 -13.58 21.29
N LEU A 110 -9.12 -14.44 20.28
CA LEU A 110 -9.73 -15.77 20.26
C LEU A 110 -9.29 -16.61 21.47
N LEU A 111 -8.00 -16.62 21.80
CA LEU A 111 -7.51 -17.31 22.99
C LEU A 111 -8.16 -16.78 24.27
N LEU A 112 -8.27 -15.45 24.44
CA LEU A 112 -8.89 -14.85 25.62
C LEU A 112 -10.36 -15.27 25.79
N ILE A 113 -11.10 -15.44 24.68
CA ILE A 113 -12.48 -15.94 24.68
C ILE A 113 -12.51 -17.44 25.04
N ASP A 114 -11.62 -18.25 24.47
CA ASP A 114 -11.56 -19.70 24.72
C ASP A 114 -11.16 -20.02 26.17
N TYR A 115 -10.25 -19.23 26.76
CA TYR A 115 -9.88 -19.34 28.17
C TYR A 115 -10.97 -18.83 29.13
N ARG A 116 -12.14 -18.40 28.63
CA ARG A 116 -13.30 -17.90 29.39
C ARG A 116 -12.99 -16.73 30.35
N ILE A 117 -11.91 -16.00 30.09
CA ILE A 117 -11.55 -14.79 30.85
C ILE A 117 -12.55 -13.67 30.55
N LEU A 118 -13.08 -13.65 29.32
CA LEU A 118 -14.23 -12.83 28.92
C LEU A 118 -15.48 -13.73 28.89
N PRO A 119 -16.58 -13.38 29.59
CA PRO A 119 -17.84 -14.11 29.44
C PRO A 119 -18.30 -14.00 27.97
N LYS A 120 -18.79 -15.11 27.40
CA LYS A 120 -19.44 -15.09 26.09
C LYS A 120 -20.56 -14.05 26.12
N MET A 121 -20.42 -12.99 25.34
CA MET A 121 -21.46 -11.97 25.14
C MET A 121 -22.52 -12.49 24.17
#